data_AF-A0A920NMT7-F1
#
_entry.id   AF-A0A920NMT7-F1
#
_cell.length_a   1.000
_cell.length_b   1.000
_cell.length_c   1.000
_cell.angle_alpha   90.00
_cell.angle_beta   90.00
_cell.angle_gamma   90.00
#
_symmetry.space_group_name_H-M   'P 1'
#
loop_
_entity.id
_entity.type
_entity.pdbx_description
1 polymer ?
#
loop_
_entity_poly.entity_id
_entity_poly.type
_entity_poly.pdbx_seq_one_letter_code
_entity_poly.pdbx_strand_id
1 'polypeptide(L)'
;MKSTNYNQSILNRFEEFIRENWPQIIILISLTFILSLFFQSGRSLQYSYNIDDIAREPIIAPFNYPILKSQEKLDADLSEALKSEPFIFSRKQDIVDEQSSELAEFFILIKNIRIANRDLLNSRNLEYDYRYTEKFQEVKSMATADSTYLAEQVNTFYSRYNFARDKADWNFFLKPVSQGGAEYSLQDFENEILQICRNRWAIGILDIQKSKVISIDLAVDQGDIPTLFKPDELNDLNQAWTEARVDITKLYSDETDVRRDLGYDLIIEFMKPNLVYDKETTERRQKARQDRIPRSQGIVLKDEMIVNAINVLIKKICKNSAH
;
A
#
# COMPACT_ATOMS: atom_id res chain seq x y z
N MET A 1 -20.48 55.35 -72.69
CA MET A 1 -19.43 54.36 -72.38
C MET A 1 -19.99 52.99 -72.73
N LYS A 2 -19.67 52.47 -73.92
CA LYS A 2 -20.25 51.25 -74.49
C LYS A 2 -19.58 50.04 -73.85
N SER A 3 -20.28 49.34 -72.96
CA SER A 3 -19.91 47.97 -72.53
C SER A 3 -20.17 47.03 -73.71
N THR A 4 -19.08 46.61 -74.33
CA THR A 4 -19.00 45.73 -75.49
C THR A 4 -19.49 44.30 -75.20
N ASN A 5 -20.13 43.73 -76.23
CA ASN A 5 -20.46 42.33 -76.43
C ASN A 5 -19.26 41.38 -76.19
N TYR A 6 -19.12 40.84 -74.97
CA TYR A 6 -18.17 39.76 -74.70
C TYR A 6 -18.86 38.38 -74.70
N ASN A 7 -20.07 38.27 -74.12
CA ASN A 7 -20.80 36.99 -73.98
C ASN A 7 -21.27 36.39 -75.32
N GLN A 8 -21.61 37.20 -76.32
CA GLN A 8 -22.04 36.71 -77.64
C GLN A 8 -20.88 36.04 -78.41
N SER A 9 -19.63 36.49 -78.19
CA SER A 9 -18.46 35.94 -78.91
C SER A 9 -17.99 34.58 -78.38
N ILE A 10 -18.31 34.27 -77.11
CA ILE A 10 -17.98 32.99 -76.48
C ILE A 10 -19.03 31.95 -76.90
N LEU A 11 -20.32 32.31 -76.85
CA LEU A 11 -21.41 31.42 -77.27
C LEU A 11 -21.28 31.03 -78.74
N ASN A 12 -20.98 31.99 -79.64
CA ASN A 12 -20.82 31.70 -81.05
C ASN A 12 -19.59 30.81 -81.34
N ARG A 13 -18.48 31.01 -80.60
CA ARG A 13 -17.30 30.12 -80.71
C ARG A 13 -17.57 28.73 -80.15
N PHE A 14 -18.39 28.63 -79.11
CA PHE A 14 -18.82 27.34 -78.55
C PHE A 14 -19.72 26.59 -79.53
N GLU A 15 -20.63 27.31 -80.20
CA GLU A 15 -21.54 26.77 -81.20
C GLU A 15 -20.80 26.30 -82.46
N GLU A 16 -19.81 27.07 -82.93
CA GLU A 16 -18.92 26.64 -84.02
C GLU A 16 -18.09 25.41 -83.64
N PHE A 17 -17.50 25.39 -82.44
CA PHE A 17 -16.73 24.25 -81.94
C PHE A 17 -17.56 22.97 -81.83
N ILE A 18 -18.80 23.08 -81.30
CA ILE A 18 -19.73 21.95 -81.20
C ILE A 18 -20.17 21.48 -82.59
N ARG A 19 -20.42 22.38 -83.53
CA ARG A 19 -20.83 22.03 -84.89
C ARG A 19 -19.70 21.33 -85.67
N GLU A 20 -18.47 21.80 -85.51
CA GLU A 20 -17.30 21.23 -86.19
C GLU A 20 -16.89 19.87 -85.60
N ASN A 21 -17.04 19.68 -84.28
CA ASN A 21 -16.63 18.47 -83.57
C ASN A 21 -17.79 17.58 -83.09
N TRP A 22 -18.99 17.77 -83.65
CA TRP A 22 -20.20 17.02 -83.28
C TRP A 22 -20.03 15.50 -83.28
N PRO A 23 -19.39 14.86 -84.29
CA PRO A 23 -19.24 13.40 -84.28
C PRO A 23 -18.30 12.92 -83.16
N GLN A 24 -17.22 13.63 -82.83
CA GLN A 24 -16.34 13.24 -81.72
C GLN A 24 -17.03 13.43 -80.36
N ILE A 25 -17.84 14.48 -80.20
CA ILE A 25 -18.60 14.75 -78.98
C ILE A 25 -19.63 13.64 -78.74
N ILE A 26 -20.34 13.19 -79.78
CA ILE A 26 -21.28 12.05 -79.68
C ILE A 26 -20.56 10.78 -79.26
N ILE A 27 -19.38 10.49 -79.83
CA ILE A 27 -18.59 9.31 -79.46
C ILE A 27 -18.15 9.39 -78.00
N LEU A 28 -17.70 10.55 -77.52
CA LEU A 28 -17.30 10.75 -76.13
C LEU A 28 -18.47 10.60 -75.17
N ILE A 29 -19.64 11.17 -75.47
CA ILE A 29 -20.85 11.05 -74.64
C ILE A 29 -21.36 9.61 -74.66
N SER A 30 -21.34 8.95 -75.82
CA SER A 30 -21.70 7.54 -75.94
C SER A 30 -20.75 6.66 -75.13
N LEU A 31 -19.44 6.92 -75.22
CA LEU A 31 -18.44 6.17 -74.48
C LEU A 31 -18.59 6.37 -72.96
N THR A 32 -18.81 7.61 -72.49
CA THR A 32 -19.03 7.87 -71.06
C THR A 32 -20.33 7.24 -70.57
N PHE A 33 -21.40 7.27 -71.37
CA PHE A 33 -22.66 6.61 -71.05
C PHE A 33 -22.52 5.08 -71.01
N ILE A 34 -21.80 4.50 -71.96
CA ILE A 34 -21.51 3.06 -72.02
C ILE A 34 -20.63 2.66 -70.82
N LEU A 35 -19.56 3.40 -70.52
CA LEU A 35 -18.70 3.15 -69.35
C LEU A 35 -19.49 3.27 -68.04
N SER A 36 -20.42 4.23 -67.95
CA SER A 36 -21.32 4.35 -66.80
C SER A 36 -22.27 3.17 -66.66
N LEU A 37 -22.74 2.58 -67.77
CA LEU A 37 -23.57 1.36 -67.74
C LEU A 37 -22.76 0.12 -67.34
N PHE A 38 -21.47 0.08 -67.67
CA PHE A 38 -20.57 -1.01 -67.28
C PHE A 38 -20.10 -0.92 -65.82
N PHE A 39 -20.14 0.26 -65.19
CA PHE A 39 -19.97 0.40 -63.75
C PHE A 39 -21.27 0.01 -63.02
N GLN A 40 -21.52 -1.30 -62.96
CA GLN A 40 -22.49 -1.86 -62.01
C GLN A 40 -22.10 -1.39 -60.60
N SER A 41 -22.99 -0.64 -59.94
CA SER A 41 -22.90 -0.24 -58.54
C SER A 41 -22.28 -1.35 -57.71
N GLY A 42 -21.12 -1.09 -57.11
CA GLY A 42 -20.35 -2.09 -56.37
C GLY A 42 -21.26 -2.87 -55.43
N ARG A 43 -21.22 -4.20 -55.52
CA ARG A 43 -22.02 -5.08 -54.67
C ARG A 43 -21.74 -4.68 -53.22
N SER A 44 -22.74 -4.10 -52.55
CA SER A 44 -22.67 -3.89 -51.12
C SER A 44 -22.43 -5.24 -50.45
N LEU A 45 -21.58 -5.27 -49.43
CA LEU A 45 -21.33 -6.46 -48.61
C LEU A 45 -22.67 -7.13 -48.29
N GLN A 46 -22.82 -8.38 -48.73
CA GLN A 46 -24.14 -8.98 -48.94
C GLN A 46 -24.96 -9.14 -47.65
N TYR A 47 -24.36 -9.05 -46.47
CA TYR A 47 -25.07 -9.06 -45.20
C TYR A 47 -24.29 -8.25 -44.15
N SER A 48 -24.89 -7.18 -43.64
CA SER A 48 -24.43 -6.44 -42.46
C SER A 48 -25.46 -6.68 -41.37
N TYR A 49 -25.18 -7.62 -40.47
CA TYR A 49 -26.04 -7.89 -39.33
C TYR A 49 -25.64 -6.98 -38.16
N ASN A 50 -26.61 -6.27 -37.62
CA ASN A 50 -26.50 -5.54 -36.38
C ASN A 50 -26.94 -6.40 -35.20
N ILE A 51 -26.59 -5.93 -34.01
CA ILE A 51 -27.08 -6.52 -32.75
C ILE A 51 -28.60 -6.41 -32.77
N ASP A 52 -29.27 -7.50 -32.40
CA ASP A 52 -30.73 -7.69 -32.43
C ASP A 52 -31.36 -8.00 -33.80
N ASP A 53 -30.58 -8.15 -34.87
CA ASP A 53 -31.08 -8.66 -36.15
C ASP A 53 -31.38 -10.17 -36.10
N ILE A 54 -32.34 -10.62 -36.91
CA ILE A 54 -32.64 -12.04 -37.12
C ILE A 54 -31.81 -12.56 -38.29
N ALA A 55 -30.97 -13.56 -38.05
CA ALA A 55 -30.16 -14.20 -39.09
C ALA A 55 -31.06 -14.90 -40.12
N ARG A 56 -30.81 -14.73 -41.42
CA ARG A 56 -31.61 -15.38 -42.48
C ARG A 56 -31.12 -16.77 -42.86
N GLU A 57 -29.89 -17.11 -42.47
CA GLU A 57 -29.24 -18.38 -42.70
C GLU A 57 -28.41 -18.77 -41.46
N PRO A 58 -28.12 -20.07 -41.25
CA PRO A 58 -27.31 -20.50 -40.12
C PRO A 58 -25.90 -19.91 -40.22
N ILE A 59 -25.46 -19.23 -39.17
CA ILE A 59 -24.12 -18.66 -39.09
C ILE A 59 -23.20 -19.74 -38.50
N ILE A 60 -22.22 -20.17 -39.27
CA ILE A 60 -21.24 -21.21 -38.90
C ILE A 60 -19.86 -20.59 -38.75
N ALA A 61 -19.11 -21.00 -37.72
CA ALA A 61 -17.77 -20.51 -37.47
C ALA A 61 -16.77 -20.99 -38.54
N PRO A 62 -16.09 -20.08 -39.28
CA PRO A 62 -15.15 -20.47 -40.33
C PRO A 62 -13.80 -20.97 -39.79
N PHE A 63 -13.48 -20.70 -38.52
CA PHE A 63 -12.26 -21.13 -37.82
C PHE A 63 -12.48 -21.14 -36.30
N ASN A 64 -11.53 -21.71 -35.55
CA ASN A 64 -11.57 -21.71 -34.09
C ASN A 64 -11.27 -20.31 -33.55
N TYR A 65 -12.13 -19.74 -32.70
CA TYR A 65 -11.83 -18.47 -32.04
C TYR A 65 -12.31 -18.43 -30.58
N PRO A 66 -11.57 -17.73 -29.70
CA PRO A 66 -11.95 -17.63 -28.30
C PRO A 66 -13.13 -16.69 -28.10
N ILE A 67 -14.05 -17.08 -27.22
CA ILE A 67 -15.06 -16.19 -26.69
C ILE A 67 -14.42 -15.39 -25.55
N LEU A 68 -14.18 -14.11 -25.77
CA LEU A 68 -13.59 -13.24 -24.76
C LEU A 68 -14.56 -13.01 -23.59
N LYS A 69 -13.99 -12.87 -22.39
CA LYS A 69 -14.74 -12.39 -21.22
C LYS A 69 -15.13 -10.93 -21.42
N SER A 70 -16.23 -10.50 -20.78
CA SER A 70 -16.48 -9.06 -20.61
C SER A 70 -15.39 -8.47 -19.72
N GLN A 71 -15.14 -7.16 -19.85
CA GLN A 71 -14.14 -6.47 -19.03
C GLN A 71 -14.47 -6.61 -17.54
N GLU A 72 -15.73 -6.37 -17.17
CA GLU A 72 -16.23 -6.54 -15.80
C GLU A 72 -15.97 -7.94 -15.23
N LYS A 73 -16.22 -9.00 -16.01
CA LYS A 73 -15.97 -10.38 -15.56
C LYS A 73 -14.47 -10.67 -15.43
N LEU A 74 -13.67 -10.19 -16.37
CA LEU A 74 -12.21 -10.35 -16.30
C LEU A 74 -11.64 -9.63 -15.08
N ASP A 75 -12.07 -8.40 -14.80
CA ASP A 75 -11.62 -7.62 -13.65
C ASP A 75 -12.06 -8.26 -12.32
N ALA A 76 -13.28 -8.82 -12.27
CA ALA A 76 -13.75 -9.59 -11.12
C ALA A 76 -12.86 -10.82 -10.88
N ASP A 77 -12.62 -11.65 -11.90
CA ASP A 77 -11.76 -12.84 -11.82
C ASP A 77 -10.32 -12.46 -11.38
N LEU A 78 -9.76 -11.37 -11.93
CA LEU A 78 -8.44 -10.87 -11.55
C LEU A 78 -8.39 -10.39 -10.10
N SER A 79 -9.44 -9.70 -9.64
CA SER A 79 -9.53 -9.21 -8.26
C SER A 79 -9.67 -10.35 -7.25
N GLU A 80 -10.47 -11.37 -7.56
CA GLU A 80 -10.62 -12.57 -6.74
C GLU A 80 -9.31 -13.34 -6.67
N ALA A 81 -8.63 -13.50 -7.82
CA ALA A 81 -7.33 -14.14 -7.89
C ALA A 81 -6.27 -13.42 -7.05
N LEU A 82 -6.22 -12.07 -7.11
CA LEU A 82 -5.33 -11.28 -6.24
C LEU A 82 -5.63 -11.48 -4.76
N LYS A 83 -6.91 -11.43 -4.37
CA LYS A 83 -7.34 -11.60 -2.98
C LYS A 83 -7.01 -12.99 -2.44
N SER A 84 -7.00 -14.00 -3.30
CA SER A 84 -6.67 -15.38 -2.94
C SER A 84 -5.17 -15.63 -2.73
N GLU A 85 -4.30 -14.74 -3.25
CA GLU A 85 -2.86 -14.89 -3.09
C GLU A 85 -2.41 -14.22 -1.77
N PRO A 86 -1.88 -14.98 -0.79
CA PRO A 86 -1.55 -14.43 0.51
C PRO A 86 -0.39 -13.43 0.46
N PHE A 87 -0.48 -12.37 1.26
CA PHE A 87 0.70 -11.55 1.59
C PHE A 87 1.62 -12.35 2.50
N ILE A 88 2.92 -12.29 2.21
CA ILE A 88 3.92 -13.11 2.89
C ILE A 88 4.69 -12.24 3.86
N PHE A 89 4.81 -12.71 5.09
CA PHE A 89 5.57 -12.06 6.14
C PHE A 89 6.58 -13.02 6.73
N SER A 90 7.72 -12.51 7.14
CA SER A 90 8.71 -13.24 7.93
C SER A 90 8.62 -12.78 9.38
N ARG A 91 8.44 -13.72 10.32
CA ARG A 91 8.54 -13.41 11.75
C ARG A 91 10.01 -13.27 12.12
N LYS A 92 10.36 -12.12 12.71
CA LYS A 92 11.73 -11.72 13.05
C LYS A 92 11.92 -11.69 14.56
N GLN A 93 12.55 -12.73 15.09
CA GLN A 93 12.85 -12.86 16.52
C GLN A 93 14.01 -11.93 16.94
N ASP A 94 14.94 -11.67 16.03
CA ASP A 94 16.01 -10.69 16.17
C ASP A 94 15.49 -9.30 16.55
N ILE A 95 14.40 -8.84 15.94
CA ILE A 95 13.77 -7.56 16.31
C ILE A 95 13.25 -7.60 17.75
N VAL A 96 12.61 -8.69 18.16
CA VAL A 96 12.08 -8.84 19.53
C VAL A 96 13.20 -8.82 20.56
N ASP A 97 14.28 -9.54 20.28
CA ASP A 97 15.44 -9.64 21.17
C ASP A 97 16.17 -8.30 21.28
N GLU A 98 16.39 -7.60 20.15
CA GLU A 98 16.98 -6.26 20.10
C GLU A 98 16.15 -5.25 20.90
N GLN A 99 14.84 -5.15 20.63
CA GLN A 99 13.98 -4.19 21.33
C GLN A 99 13.84 -4.51 22.83
N SER A 100 13.85 -5.80 23.20
CA SER A 100 13.87 -6.21 24.61
C SER A 100 15.16 -5.78 25.30
N SER A 101 16.30 -5.90 24.63
CA SER A 101 17.60 -5.47 25.14
C SER A 101 17.67 -3.94 25.27
N GLU A 102 17.18 -3.20 24.28
CA GLU A 102 17.14 -1.74 24.32
C GLU A 102 16.26 -1.20 25.46
N LEU A 103 15.13 -1.85 25.74
CA LEU A 103 14.30 -1.54 26.91
C LEU A 103 15.04 -1.81 28.22
N ALA A 104 15.76 -2.93 28.33
CA ALA A 104 16.54 -3.23 29.53
C ALA A 104 17.66 -2.20 29.77
N GLU A 105 18.40 -1.85 28.72
CA GLU A 105 19.45 -0.82 28.77
C GLU A 105 18.90 0.56 29.17
N PHE A 106 17.69 0.90 28.72
CA PHE A 106 16.99 2.10 29.13
C PHE A 106 16.79 2.14 30.66
N PHE A 107 16.30 1.05 31.26
CA PHE A 107 16.10 0.95 32.71
C PHE A 107 17.41 0.91 33.51
N ILE A 108 18.48 0.32 32.96
CA ILE A 108 19.81 0.37 33.55
C ILE A 108 20.31 1.82 33.67
N LEU A 109 20.15 2.63 32.62
CA LEU A 109 20.54 4.04 32.65
C LEU A 109 19.74 4.85 33.69
N ILE A 110 18.43 4.62 33.80
CA ILE A 110 17.62 5.25 34.85
C ILE A 110 18.12 4.86 36.24
N LYS A 111 18.41 3.58 36.47
CA LYS A 111 18.93 3.10 37.75
C LYS A 111 20.26 3.78 38.09
N ASN A 112 21.17 3.92 37.13
CA ASN A 112 22.44 4.61 37.31
C ASN A 112 22.24 6.09 37.65
N ILE A 113 21.31 6.78 36.98
CA ILE A 113 20.96 8.17 37.28
C ILE A 113 20.38 8.31 38.69
N ARG A 114 19.48 7.41 39.12
CA ARG A 114 18.92 7.43 40.48
C ARG A 114 19.99 7.22 41.54
N ILE A 115 20.94 6.32 41.30
CA ILE A 115 22.10 6.10 42.18
C ILE A 115 22.97 7.36 42.24
N ALA A 116 23.36 7.92 41.10
CA ALA A 116 24.18 9.13 41.01
C ALA A 116 23.52 10.33 41.72
N ASN A 117 22.20 10.50 41.58
CA ASN A 117 21.43 11.52 42.30
C ASN A 117 21.49 11.36 43.83
N ARG A 118 21.36 10.11 44.31
CA ARG A 118 21.46 9.80 45.75
C ARG A 118 22.87 10.05 46.26
N ASP A 119 23.88 9.63 45.51
CA ASP A 119 25.28 9.77 45.91
C ASP A 119 25.69 11.25 45.95
N LEU A 120 25.26 12.07 44.98
CA LEU A 120 25.41 13.52 45.01
C LEU A 120 24.72 14.17 46.21
N LEU A 121 23.51 13.73 46.58
CA LEU A 121 22.83 14.24 47.77
C LEU A 121 23.64 13.96 49.03
N ASN A 122 24.16 12.73 49.15
CA ASN A 122 24.96 12.32 50.30
C ASN A 122 26.26 13.12 50.38
N SER A 123 26.99 13.28 49.28
CA SER A 123 28.24 14.06 49.27
C SER A 123 28.01 15.54 49.52
N ARG A 124 26.89 16.12 49.07
CA ARG A 124 26.49 17.50 49.42
C ARG A 124 26.15 17.68 50.90
N ASN A 125 25.47 16.71 51.50
CA ASN A 125 25.21 16.73 52.94
C ASN A 125 26.51 16.64 53.74
N LEU A 126 27.43 15.76 53.34
CA LEU A 126 28.76 15.69 53.95
C LEU A 126 29.54 17.00 53.76
N GLU A 127 29.48 17.62 52.57
CA GLU A 127 30.16 18.89 52.31
C GLU A 127 29.67 19.98 53.28
N TYR A 128 28.36 20.01 53.54
CA TYR A 128 27.75 20.90 54.51
C TYR A 128 28.18 20.61 55.96
N ASP A 129 28.24 19.33 56.35
CA ASP A 129 28.61 18.91 57.71
C ASP A 129 30.09 19.19 58.02
N TYR A 130 30.98 18.92 57.07
CA TYR A 130 32.44 19.06 57.23
C TYR A 130 32.96 20.47 56.91
N ARG A 131 32.07 21.46 56.70
CA ARG A 131 32.41 22.81 56.21
C ARG A 131 33.41 23.62 57.05
N TYR A 132 33.61 23.25 58.31
CA TYR A 132 34.57 23.88 59.23
C TYR A 132 35.69 22.93 59.69
N THR A 133 35.91 21.83 58.98
CA THR A 133 36.90 20.81 59.32
C THR A 133 38.02 20.73 58.27
N GLU A 134 39.14 20.10 58.62
CA GLU A 134 40.25 19.84 57.68
C GLU A 134 39.85 18.97 56.47
N LYS A 135 38.79 18.16 56.61
CA LYS A 135 38.27 17.28 55.56
C LYS A 135 37.42 17.99 54.49
N PHE A 136 37.16 19.29 54.66
CA PHE A 136 36.26 20.02 53.76
C PHE A 136 36.66 19.93 52.28
N GLN A 137 37.95 20.07 51.97
CA GLN A 137 38.42 20.05 50.58
C GLN A 137 38.24 18.67 49.92
N GLU A 138 38.46 17.60 50.67
CA GLU A 138 38.24 16.23 50.22
C GLU A 138 36.77 16.02 49.86
N VAL A 139 35.86 16.35 50.78
CA VAL A 139 34.41 16.16 50.58
C VAL A 139 33.87 17.06 49.46
N LYS A 140 34.36 18.29 49.34
CA LYS A 140 34.02 19.18 48.22
C LYS A 140 34.45 18.60 46.87
N SER A 141 35.61 17.96 46.82
CA SER A 141 36.08 17.26 45.61
C SER A 141 35.17 16.08 45.28
N MET A 142 34.73 15.31 46.27
CA MET A 142 33.77 14.22 46.09
C MET A 142 32.43 14.73 45.52
N ALA A 143 31.86 15.79 46.11
CA ALA A 143 30.61 16.38 45.62
C ALA A 143 30.71 16.93 44.18
N THR A 144 31.89 17.45 43.81
CA THR A 144 32.17 17.92 42.44
C THR A 144 32.25 16.74 41.46
N ALA A 145 32.90 15.65 41.87
CA ALA A 145 33.00 14.43 41.08
C ALA A 145 31.61 13.80 40.86
N ASP A 146 30.81 13.64 41.92
CA ASP A 146 29.45 13.08 41.84
C ASP A 146 28.55 13.94 40.95
N SER A 147 28.66 15.28 41.06
CA SER A 147 27.90 16.20 40.21
C SER A 147 28.28 16.08 38.74
N THR A 148 29.55 15.86 38.44
CA THR A 148 30.05 15.68 37.07
C THR A 148 29.56 14.35 36.49
N TYR A 149 29.66 13.28 37.29
CA TYR A 149 29.19 11.95 36.91
C TYR A 149 27.68 11.93 36.65
N LEU A 150 26.87 12.54 37.53
CA LEU A 150 25.43 12.67 37.31
C LEU A 150 25.13 13.40 35.99
N ALA A 151 25.80 14.52 35.73
CA ALA A 151 25.62 15.29 34.50
C ALA A 151 25.95 14.47 33.25
N GLU A 152 27.01 13.66 33.29
CA GLU A 152 27.39 12.74 32.22
C GLU A 152 26.31 11.67 31.96
N GLN A 153 25.80 11.03 33.02
CA GLN A 153 24.75 10.00 32.90
C GLN A 153 23.45 10.60 32.32
N VAL A 154 23.04 11.77 32.81
CA VAL A 154 21.84 12.47 32.33
C VAL A 154 21.98 12.90 30.87
N ASN A 155 23.16 13.43 30.48
CA ASN A 155 23.43 13.78 29.09
C ASN A 155 23.39 12.56 28.17
N THR A 156 23.98 11.44 28.62
CA THR A 156 23.96 10.17 27.88
C THR A 156 22.52 9.71 27.65
N PHE A 157 21.71 9.68 28.72
CA PHE A 157 20.31 9.29 28.67
C PHE A 157 19.50 10.13 27.68
N TYR A 158 19.54 11.47 27.77
CA TYR A 158 18.77 12.32 26.87
C TYR A 158 19.34 12.42 25.45
N SER A 159 20.58 12.01 25.21
CA SER A 159 21.10 11.88 23.83
C SER A 159 20.55 10.64 23.14
N ARG A 160 20.35 9.55 23.90
CA ARG A 160 19.83 8.27 23.37
C ARG A 160 18.30 8.26 23.33
N TYR A 161 17.65 8.79 24.37
CA TYR A 161 16.21 8.74 24.55
C TYR A 161 15.60 10.14 24.53
N ASN A 162 15.66 10.77 23.36
CA ASN A 162 15.19 12.14 23.19
C ASN A 162 13.68 12.31 23.42
N PHE A 163 12.88 11.24 23.30
CA PHE A 163 11.43 11.26 23.56
C PHE A 163 11.09 11.65 25.02
N ALA A 164 12.01 11.40 25.95
CA ALA A 164 11.86 11.72 27.37
C ALA A 164 12.26 13.17 27.70
N ARG A 165 12.89 13.87 26.75
CA ARG A 165 13.32 15.26 26.94
C ARG A 165 12.09 16.17 27.07
N ASP A 166 12.20 17.19 27.93
CA ASP A 166 11.19 18.24 28.15
C ASP A 166 9.84 17.76 28.72
N LYS A 167 9.75 16.51 29.16
CA LYS A 167 8.58 15.95 29.85
C LYS A 167 8.80 15.92 31.36
N ALA A 168 7.91 16.58 32.10
CA ALA A 168 8.03 16.72 33.55
C ALA A 168 8.04 15.38 34.30
N ASP A 169 7.23 14.42 33.83
CA ASP A 169 7.10 13.09 34.43
C ASP A 169 8.42 12.31 34.39
N TRP A 170 9.15 12.41 33.29
CA TRP A 170 10.48 11.79 33.16
C TRP A 170 11.50 12.43 34.11
N ASN A 171 11.46 13.75 34.29
CA ASN A 171 12.34 14.44 35.25
C ASN A 171 12.10 13.99 36.70
N PHE A 172 10.84 13.72 37.06
CA PHE A 172 10.48 13.15 38.36
C PHE A 172 10.92 11.69 38.46
N PHE A 173 10.70 10.91 37.39
CA PHE A 173 11.03 9.50 37.33
C PHE A 173 12.53 9.21 37.41
N LEU A 174 13.39 10.13 36.98
CA LEU A 174 14.85 10.04 37.12
C LEU A 174 15.36 10.27 38.55
N LYS A 175 14.55 10.81 39.46
CA LYS A 175 14.96 11.05 40.85
C LYS A 175 14.85 9.77 41.69
N PRO A 176 15.71 9.59 42.71
CA PRO A 176 15.51 8.58 43.74
C PRO A 176 14.35 8.96 44.67
N VAL A 177 13.77 7.96 45.35
CA VAL A 177 12.64 8.14 46.29
C VAL A 177 12.92 9.22 47.33
N SER A 178 14.15 9.28 47.86
CA SER A 178 14.57 10.28 48.86
C SER A 178 14.51 11.74 48.37
N GLN A 179 14.40 11.96 47.05
CA GLN A 179 14.32 13.27 46.43
C GLN A 179 12.95 13.50 45.77
N GLY A 180 11.93 12.75 46.21
CA GLY A 180 10.60 12.75 45.60
C GLY A 180 10.63 12.14 44.21
N GLY A 181 11.30 11.00 44.05
CA GLY A 181 11.17 10.15 42.87
C GLY A 181 10.10 9.07 43.05
N ALA A 182 9.83 8.31 42.00
CA ALA A 182 8.83 7.24 42.04
C ALA A 182 9.13 6.18 43.12
N GLU A 183 8.14 5.92 43.97
CA GLU A 183 8.20 4.95 45.09
C GLU A 183 8.11 3.48 44.63
N TYR A 184 7.67 3.23 43.40
CA TYR A 184 7.51 1.89 42.85
C TYR A 184 8.83 1.31 42.30
N SER A 185 8.89 -0.03 42.25
CA SER A 185 10.04 -0.79 41.76
C SER A 185 10.28 -0.55 40.27
N LEU A 186 11.49 -0.11 39.92
CA LEU A 186 11.91 0.01 38.52
C LEU A 186 11.89 -1.34 37.80
N GLN A 187 12.27 -2.41 38.51
CA GLN A 187 12.31 -3.75 37.94
C GLN A 187 10.91 -4.27 37.63
N ASP A 188 9.96 -4.01 38.52
CA ASP A 188 8.57 -4.44 38.30
C ASP A 188 7.98 -3.68 37.13
N PHE A 189 8.20 -2.37 37.06
CA PHE A 189 7.75 -1.55 35.94
C PHE A 189 8.38 -1.98 34.60
N GLU A 190 9.68 -2.27 34.57
CA GLU A 190 10.37 -2.83 33.40
C GLU A 190 9.72 -4.14 32.96
N ASN A 191 9.52 -5.08 33.89
CA ASN A 191 8.94 -6.39 33.61
C ASN A 191 7.51 -6.28 33.10
N GLU A 192 6.71 -5.37 33.66
CA GLU A 192 5.33 -5.10 33.26
C GLU A 192 5.28 -4.57 31.83
N ILE A 193 6.10 -3.57 31.49
CA ILE A 193 6.15 -3.01 30.13
C ILE A 193 6.67 -4.05 29.12
N LEU A 194 7.74 -4.77 29.47
CA LEU A 194 8.29 -5.82 28.61
C LEU A 194 7.26 -6.93 28.35
N GLN A 195 6.49 -7.32 29.36
CA GLN A 195 5.44 -8.33 29.21
C GLN A 195 4.34 -7.84 28.25
N ILE A 196 3.94 -6.57 28.33
CA ILE A 196 2.97 -5.98 27.41
C ILE A 196 3.51 -6.00 25.97
N CYS A 197 4.78 -5.64 25.76
CA CYS A 197 5.44 -5.77 24.46
C CYS A 197 5.45 -7.22 23.94
N ARG A 198 5.87 -8.18 24.78
CA ARG A 198 5.89 -9.61 24.45
C ARG A 198 4.53 -10.15 24.06
N ASN A 199 3.47 -9.76 24.74
CA ASN A 199 2.10 -10.16 24.39
C ASN A 199 1.72 -9.69 22.98
N ARG A 200 2.11 -8.47 22.58
CA ARG A 200 1.83 -7.93 21.24
C ARG A 200 2.72 -8.57 20.16
N TRP A 201 4.00 -8.78 20.44
CA TRP A 201 4.89 -9.52 19.53
C TRP A 201 4.46 -10.97 19.34
N ALA A 202 3.92 -11.63 20.37
CA ALA A 202 3.39 -12.99 20.28
C ALA A 202 2.25 -13.07 19.26
N ILE A 203 1.27 -12.15 19.34
CA ILE A 203 0.21 -11.99 18.33
C ILE A 203 0.85 -11.77 16.95
N GLY A 204 1.77 -10.80 16.86
CA GLY A 204 2.48 -10.45 15.64
C GLY A 204 2.05 -9.08 15.13
N ILE A 205 3.04 -8.24 14.87
CA ILE A 205 2.86 -6.84 14.47
C ILE A 205 3.39 -6.66 13.06
N LEU A 206 2.50 -6.35 12.13
CA LEU A 206 2.79 -6.08 10.72
C LEU A 206 3.60 -4.78 10.56
N ASP A 207 4.63 -4.81 9.71
CA ASP A 207 5.43 -3.64 9.31
C ASP A 207 4.72 -2.74 8.28
N ILE A 208 3.59 -3.20 7.74
CA ILE A 208 2.67 -2.43 6.91
C ILE A 208 1.33 -2.22 7.61
N GLN A 209 0.64 -1.15 7.24
CA GLN A 209 -0.73 -0.92 7.71
C GLN A 209 -1.66 -2.03 7.23
N LYS A 210 -2.56 -2.49 8.10
CA LYS A 210 -3.52 -3.56 7.77
C LYS A 210 -4.40 -3.20 6.58
N SER A 211 -4.72 -1.91 6.39
CA SER A 211 -5.49 -1.39 5.25
C SER A 211 -4.85 -1.62 3.87
N LYS A 212 -3.53 -1.89 3.82
CA LYS A 212 -2.81 -2.20 2.58
C LYS A 212 -2.88 -3.67 2.20
N VAL A 213 -3.30 -4.54 3.13
CA VAL A 213 -3.46 -5.97 2.88
C VAL A 213 -4.78 -6.18 2.15
N ILE A 214 -4.69 -6.61 0.89
CA ILE A 214 -5.86 -6.92 0.06
C ILE A 214 -6.21 -8.41 0.09
N SER A 215 -5.30 -9.26 0.56
CA SER A 215 -5.50 -10.71 0.57
C SER A 215 -6.43 -11.17 1.69
N ILE A 216 -7.12 -12.29 1.44
CA ILE A 216 -8.00 -12.94 2.41
C ILE A 216 -7.20 -13.58 3.54
N ASP A 217 -6.01 -14.07 3.20
CA ASP A 217 -5.08 -14.74 4.11
C ASP A 217 -3.71 -14.05 4.09
N LEU A 218 -2.99 -14.21 5.18
CA LEU A 218 -1.61 -13.79 5.40
C LEU A 218 -0.78 -15.04 5.67
N ALA A 219 0.31 -15.22 4.94
CA ALA A 219 1.26 -16.30 5.19
C ALA A 219 2.42 -15.77 6.04
N VAL A 220 2.58 -16.29 7.26
CA VAL A 220 3.68 -15.93 8.15
C VAL A 220 4.68 -17.07 8.20
N ASP A 221 5.87 -16.82 7.68
CA ASP A 221 7.02 -17.70 7.82
C ASP A 221 7.60 -17.61 9.23
N GLN A 222 7.74 -18.77 9.88
CA GLN A 222 8.27 -18.94 11.23
C GLN A 222 9.53 -19.84 11.23
N GLY A 223 10.12 -20.13 10.07
CA GLY A 223 11.36 -20.92 9.92
C GLY A 223 11.14 -22.34 9.38
N ASP A 224 9.96 -22.93 9.58
CA ASP A 224 9.60 -24.25 9.06
C ASP A 224 8.60 -24.12 7.89
N ILE A 225 7.32 -24.12 8.24
CA ILE A 225 6.19 -24.10 7.30
C ILE A 225 5.42 -22.80 7.53
N PRO A 226 5.16 -22.01 6.47
CA PRO A 226 4.34 -20.81 6.61
C PRO A 226 2.96 -21.13 7.15
N THR A 227 2.57 -20.44 8.22
CA THR A 227 1.24 -20.55 8.82
C THR A 227 0.33 -19.48 8.21
N LEU A 228 -0.91 -19.85 7.88
CA LEU A 228 -1.91 -18.93 7.36
C LEU A 228 -2.70 -18.29 8.50
N PHE A 229 -2.84 -16.97 8.45
CA PHE A 229 -3.62 -16.16 9.37
C PHE A 229 -4.63 -15.31 8.61
N LYS A 230 -5.77 -15.01 9.21
CA LYS A 230 -6.63 -13.92 8.74
C LYS A 230 -6.02 -12.56 9.10
N PRO A 231 -6.26 -11.51 8.31
CA PRO A 231 -5.83 -10.15 8.63
C PRO A 231 -6.26 -9.68 10.04
N ASP A 232 -7.41 -10.14 10.54
CA ASP A 232 -7.93 -9.75 11.84
C ASP A 232 -7.27 -10.48 13.03
N GLU A 233 -6.52 -11.56 12.79
CA GLU A 233 -5.81 -12.31 13.83
C GLU A 233 -4.44 -11.70 14.20
N LEU A 234 -3.92 -10.82 13.34
CA LEU A 234 -2.65 -10.12 13.53
C LEU A 234 -2.91 -8.62 13.70
N ASN A 235 -1.96 -7.89 14.26
CA ASN A 235 -2.09 -6.45 14.46
C ASN A 235 -1.18 -5.67 13.51
N ASP A 236 -1.61 -4.49 13.07
CA ASP A 236 -0.64 -3.49 12.63
C ASP A 236 -0.08 -2.72 13.84
N LEU A 237 0.92 -1.89 13.61
CA LEU A 237 1.59 -1.16 14.69
C LEU A 237 0.64 -0.25 15.49
N ASN A 238 -0.30 0.41 14.83
CA ASN A 238 -1.24 1.31 15.50
C ASN A 238 -2.23 0.53 16.39
N GLN A 239 -2.72 -0.62 15.90
CA GLN A 239 -3.56 -1.52 16.68
C GLN A 239 -2.80 -2.08 17.88
N ALA A 240 -1.56 -2.51 17.68
CA ALA A 240 -0.70 -3.02 18.75
C ALA A 240 -0.49 -1.97 19.87
N TRP A 241 -0.19 -0.72 19.51
CA TRP A 241 -0.09 0.38 20.47
C TRP A 241 -1.42 0.67 21.19
N THR A 242 -2.54 0.65 20.46
CA THR A 242 -3.87 0.89 21.04
C THR A 242 -4.22 -0.19 22.07
N GLU A 243 -3.99 -1.45 21.75
CA GLU A 243 -4.24 -2.57 22.67
C GLU A 243 -3.26 -2.58 23.85
N ALA A 244 -2.00 -2.20 23.64
CA ALA A 244 -1.04 -2.07 24.72
C ALA A 244 -1.40 -0.91 25.66
N ARG A 245 -1.91 0.21 25.12
CA ARG A 245 -2.44 1.33 25.90
C ARG A 245 -3.60 0.90 26.80
N VAL A 246 -4.50 0.06 26.27
CA VAL A 246 -5.60 -0.53 27.05
C VAL A 246 -5.08 -1.40 28.19
N ASP A 247 -4.08 -2.24 27.95
CA ASP A 247 -3.50 -3.11 28.99
C ASP A 247 -2.80 -2.30 30.09
N ILE A 248 -2.06 -1.24 29.74
CA ILE A 248 -1.46 -0.33 30.70
C ILE A 248 -2.52 0.37 31.55
N THR A 249 -3.62 0.86 30.95
CA THR A 249 -4.73 1.47 31.72
C THR A 249 -5.40 0.47 32.66
N LYS A 250 -5.49 -0.80 32.28
CA LYS A 250 -6.04 -1.84 33.16
C LYS A 250 -5.09 -2.16 34.31
N LEU A 251 -3.78 -2.19 34.04
CA LEU A 251 -2.75 -2.48 35.02
C LEU A 251 -2.62 -1.36 36.06
N TYR A 252 -2.64 -0.11 35.60
CA TYR A 252 -2.64 1.08 36.45
C TYR A 252 -4.00 1.77 36.38
N SER A 253 -4.93 1.29 37.20
CA SER A 253 -6.33 1.73 37.19
C SER A 253 -6.55 3.13 37.77
N ASP A 254 -5.61 3.64 38.57
CA ASP A 254 -5.63 5.03 39.05
C ASP A 254 -5.25 5.97 37.90
N GLU A 255 -6.14 6.92 37.60
CA GLU A 255 -5.91 7.86 36.51
C GLU A 255 -4.75 8.82 36.75
N THR A 256 -4.38 9.02 38.02
CA THR A 256 -3.27 9.89 38.43
C THR A 256 -1.92 9.17 38.46
N ASP A 257 -1.88 7.87 38.17
CA ASP A 257 -0.66 7.09 38.14
C ASP A 257 0.20 7.44 36.93
N VAL A 258 1.34 8.08 37.19
CA VAL A 258 2.31 8.51 36.17
C VAL A 258 2.84 7.35 35.32
N ARG A 259 2.78 6.10 35.82
CA ARG A 259 3.17 4.91 35.05
C ARG A 259 2.32 4.70 33.80
N ARG A 260 1.11 5.27 33.73
CA ARG A 260 0.30 5.24 32.51
C ARG A 260 0.98 5.97 31.37
N ASP A 261 1.35 7.24 31.59
CA ASP A 261 1.94 8.09 30.56
C ASP A 261 3.37 7.66 30.24
N LEU A 262 4.18 7.35 31.27
CA LEU A 262 5.51 6.77 31.08
C LEU A 262 5.43 5.45 30.30
N GLY A 263 4.48 4.59 30.65
CA GLY A 263 4.28 3.31 29.99
C GLY A 263 3.95 3.48 28.51
N TYR A 264 3.07 4.43 28.16
CA TYR A 264 2.74 4.70 26.76
C TYR A 264 3.94 5.19 25.95
N ASP A 265 4.71 6.10 26.52
CA ASP A 265 5.94 6.59 25.90
C ASP A 265 6.90 5.41 25.60
N LEU A 266 7.06 4.49 26.57
CA LEU A 266 7.90 3.30 26.39
C LEU A 266 7.36 2.35 25.32
N ILE A 267 6.05 2.10 25.29
CA ILE A 267 5.44 1.26 24.25
C ILE A 267 5.67 1.86 22.86
N ILE A 268 5.48 3.17 22.69
CA ILE A 268 5.68 3.82 21.40
C ILE A 268 7.14 3.73 20.96
N GLU A 269 8.08 3.92 21.90
CA GLU A 269 9.50 3.90 21.61
C GLU A 269 10.00 2.49 21.26
N PHE A 270 9.71 1.48 22.10
CA PHE A 270 10.34 0.16 22.03
C PHE A 270 9.50 -0.90 21.30
N MET A 271 8.18 -0.72 21.14
CA MET A 271 7.37 -1.68 20.40
C MET A 271 7.51 -1.44 18.89
N LYS A 272 8.26 -2.32 18.22
CA LYS A 272 8.42 -2.31 16.75
C LYS A 272 7.72 -3.51 16.09
N PRO A 273 7.36 -3.40 14.80
CA PRO A 273 6.85 -4.53 14.03
C PRO A 273 7.83 -5.70 14.00
N ASN A 274 7.33 -6.92 14.22
CA ASN A 274 8.12 -8.14 14.18
C ASN A 274 7.70 -9.09 13.04
N LEU A 275 6.73 -8.69 12.22
CA LEU A 275 6.36 -9.37 10.98
C LEU A 275 6.76 -8.47 9.80
N VAL A 276 7.80 -8.88 9.09
CA VAL A 276 8.39 -8.12 7.97
C VAL A 276 7.80 -8.59 6.64
N TYR A 277 7.25 -7.67 5.86
CA TYR A 277 6.60 -7.97 4.59
C TYR A 277 7.60 -8.35 3.50
N ASP A 278 7.48 -9.58 2.97
CA ASP A 278 8.21 -10.02 1.77
C ASP A 278 7.49 -9.54 0.51
N LYS A 279 7.74 -8.27 0.21
CA LYS A 279 7.15 -7.60 -0.95
C LYS A 279 7.49 -8.27 -2.27
N GLU A 280 8.74 -8.67 -2.46
CA GLU A 280 9.21 -9.24 -3.73
C GLU A 280 8.48 -10.55 -4.03
N THR A 281 8.46 -11.47 -3.05
CA THR A 281 7.80 -12.76 -3.25
C THR A 281 6.29 -12.60 -3.41
N THR A 282 5.65 -11.74 -2.62
CA THR A 282 4.20 -11.50 -2.73
C THR A 282 3.83 -10.92 -4.09
N GLU A 283 4.48 -9.84 -4.54
CA GLU A 283 4.15 -9.21 -5.83
C GLU A 283 4.43 -10.15 -7.01
N ARG A 284 5.52 -10.92 -6.95
CA ARG A 284 5.82 -11.94 -7.97
C ARG A 284 4.74 -13.02 -8.04
N ARG A 285 4.26 -13.51 -6.90
CA ARG A 285 3.20 -14.54 -6.85
C ARG A 285 1.86 -13.97 -7.32
N GLN A 286 1.50 -12.78 -6.87
CA GLN A 286 0.28 -12.09 -7.31
C GLN A 286 0.26 -11.89 -8.83
N LYS A 287 1.37 -11.41 -9.41
CA LYS A 287 1.49 -11.25 -10.86
C LYS A 287 1.39 -12.60 -11.59
N ALA A 288 2.12 -13.62 -11.12
CA ALA A 288 2.05 -14.96 -11.72
C ALA A 288 0.65 -15.57 -11.62
N ARG A 289 -0.11 -15.26 -10.56
CA ARG A 289 -1.51 -15.69 -10.38
C ARG A 289 -2.43 -14.99 -11.36
N GLN A 290 -2.28 -13.66 -11.54
CA GLN A 290 -3.05 -12.88 -12.51
C GLN A 290 -2.77 -13.31 -13.95
N ASP A 291 -1.50 -13.55 -14.31
CA ASP A 291 -1.09 -13.94 -15.66
C ASP A 291 -1.68 -15.31 -16.09
N ARG A 292 -2.05 -16.14 -15.11
CA ARG A 292 -2.71 -17.44 -15.33
C ARG A 292 -4.22 -17.34 -15.57
N ILE A 293 -4.83 -16.18 -15.34
CA ILE A 293 -6.28 -16.00 -15.52
C ILE A 293 -6.62 -15.96 -17.01
N PRO A 294 -7.43 -16.91 -17.53
CA PRO A 294 -7.78 -16.92 -18.94
C PRO A 294 -8.61 -15.69 -19.31
N ARG A 295 -8.25 -15.04 -20.41
CA ARG A 295 -9.05 -13.93 -20.99
C ARG A 295 -10.30 -14.40 -21.71
N SER A 296 -10.33 -15.68 -22.10
CA SER A 296 -11.47 -16.33 -22.75
C SER A 296 -12.34 -17.10 -21.76
N GLN A 297 -13.65 -17.14 -22.00
CA GLN A 297 -14.62 -17.97 -21.28
C GLN A 297 -14.96 -19.27 -22.00
N GLY A 298 -14.48 -19.45 -23.23
CA GLY A 298 -14.69 -20.63 -24.07
C GLY A 298 -14.03 -20.46 -25.43
N ILE A 299 -14.14 -21.48 -26.26
CA ILE A 299 -13.70 -21.47 -27.66
C ILE A 299 -14.87 -21.89 -28.53
N VAL A 300 -15.13 -21.15 -29.61
CA VAL A 300 -15.99 -21.62 -30.69
C VAL A 300 -15.10 -22.42 -31.63
N LEU A 301 -15.50 -23.64 -31.94
CA LEU A 301 -14.78 -24.50 -32.86
C LEU A 301 -15.17 -24.20 -34.30
N LYS A 302 -14.26 -24.46 -35.22
CA LYS A 302 -14.53 -24.44 -36.65
C LYS A 302 -15.70 -25.39 -36.95
N ASP A 303 -16.58 -24.93 -37.82
CA ASP A 303 -17.79 -25.63 -38.25
C ASP A 303 -18.88 -25.75 -37.14
N GLU A 304 -18.70 -25.08 -36.00
CA GLU A 304 -19.72 -24.95 -34.96
C GLU A 304 -20.79 -23.92 -35.38
N MET A 305 -22.06 -24.25 -35.18
CA MET A 305 -23.19 -23.37 -35.48
C MET A 305 -23.37 -22.32 -34.38
N ILE A 306 -23.22 -21.04 -34.73
CA ILE A 306 -23.25 -19.91 -33.80
C ILE A 306 -24.68 -19.36 -33.63
N VAL A 307 -25.41 -19.20 -34.73
CA VAL A 307 -26.80 -18.69 -34.75
C VAL A 307 -27.60 -19.48 -35.78
N ASN A 308 -28.80 -19.96 -35.41
CA ASN A 308 -29.73 -20.59 -36.34
C ASN A 308 -30.54 -19.52 -37.10
N ALA A 309 -31.02 -19.83 -38.31
CA ALA A 309 -31.68 -18.93 -39.27
C ALA A 309 -33.01 -18.27 -38.81
N ILE A 310 -33.37 -18.38 -37.53
CA ILE A 310 -34.57 -17.79 -36.93
C ILE A 310 -34.24 -17.12 -35.57
N ASN A 311 -32.98 -17.14 -35.14
CA ASN A 311 -32.57 -16.60 -33.84
C ASN A 311 -32.01 -15.17 -33.95
N VAL A 312 -32.24 -14.39 -32.89
CA VAL A 312 -31.76 -13.01 -32.74
C VAL A 312 -30.26 -12.99 -32.42
N LEU A 313 -29.49 -12.10 -33.05
CA LEU A 313 -28.09 -11.86 -32.75
C LEU A 313 -27.92 -11.14 -31.40
N ILE A 314 -27.53 -11.90 -30.38
CA ILE A 314 -27.28 -11.38 -29.04
C ILE A 314 -25.89 -10.72 -28.98
N LYS A 315 -25.79 -9.57 -28.31
CA LYS A 315 -24.61 -8.72 -28.03
C LYS A 315 -23.30 -9.45 -27.67
N LYS A 316 -23.37 -10.72 -27.28
CA LYS A 316 -22.24 -11.58 -26.90
C LYS A 316 -21.38 -12.03 -28.10
N ILE A 317 -21.95 -12.04 -29.31
CA ILE A 317 -21.29 -12.56 -30.53
C ILE A 317 -20.47 -11.47 -31.26
N CYS A 318 -20.93 -10.22 -31.28
CA CYS A 318 -20.36 -9.16 -32.12
C CYS A 318 -19.18 -8.37 -31.52
N LYS A 319 -18.65 -8.73 -30.34
CA LYS A 319 -17.48 -8.01 -29.80
C LYS A 319 -16.15 -8.37 -30.49
N ASN A 320 -16.17 -9.32 -31.44
CA ASN A 320 -14.98 -9.86 -32.11
C ASN A 320 -14.84 -9.45 -33.59
N SER A 321 -15.65 -8.53 -34.12
CA SER A 321 -15.55 -8.06 -35.52
C SER A 321 -15.11 -6.60 -35.68
N ALA A 322 -14.71 -5.94 -34.58
CA ALA A 322 -14.18 -4.58 -34.62
C ALA A 322 -12.93 -4.46 -33.74
N HIS A 323 -11.80 -4.97 -34.26
CA HIS A 323 -10.47 -4.38 -34.14
C HIS A 323 -9.50 -5.02 -35.12
#